data_AF-A0A0F9L034-F1
#
_entry.id   AF-A0A0F9L034-F1
#
_cell.length_a   1.000
_cell.length_b   1.000
_cell.length_c   1.000
_cell.angle_alpha   90.00
_cell.angle_beta   90.00
_cell.angle_gamma   90.00
#
_symmetry.space_group_name_H-M   'P 1'
#
loop_
_entity.id
_entity.type
_entity.pdbx_description
1 polymer ?
#
loop_
_entity_poly.entity_id
_entity_poly.type
_entity_poly.pdbx_seq_one_letter_code
_entity_poly.pdbx_strand_id
1 'polypeptide(L)' 'MRFVCWHYDHWAYGSNDVIIDGHIIKGDKRRGKGLVPNPVMREDETVNNVCLADPIGGSASFCDTWVNILRV' A
#
# COMPACT_ATOMS: atom_id res chain seq x y z
N MET A 1 -9.14 6.96 17.47
CA MET A 1 -8.76 6.89 16.04
C MET A 1 -7.45 6.12 15.94
N ARG A 2 -7.33 5.15 15.03
CA ARG A 2 -6.06 4.44 14.77
C ARG A 2 -5.58 4.85 13.39
N PHE A 3 -4.30 5.14 13.25
CA PHE A 3 -3.68 5.52 11.99
C PHE A 3 -2.57 4.54 11.63
N VAL A 4 -2.31 4.41 10.33
CA VAL A 4 -1.25 3.56 9.76
C VAL A 4 -0.46 4.37 8.74
N CYS A 5 0.84 4.07 8.61
CA CYS A 5 1.70 4.71 7.61
C CYS A 5 1.71 3.89 6.31
N TRP A 6 1.70 4.56 5.16
CA TRP A 6 1.66 3.95 3.82
C TRP A 6 2.92 3.16 3.41
N HIS A 7 4.07 3.44 4.01
CA HIS A 7 5.40 2.97 3.54
C HIS A 7 5.86 1.60 4.08
N TYR A 8 4.93 0.77 4.55
CA TYR A 8 5.22 -0.51 5.20
C TYR A 8 4.62 -1.69 4.43
N ASP A 9 4.98 -2.90 4.84
CA ASP A 9 4.55 -4.16 4.21
C ASP A 9 4.94 -4.30 2.74
N HIS A 10 6.13 -3.82 2.41
CA HIS A 10 6.69 -4.08 1.10
C HIS A 10 7.05 -5.56 0.97
N TRP A 11 6.42 -6.26 0.02
CA TRP A 11 6.83 -7.61 -0.36
C TRP A 11 8.20 -7.64 -1.05
N ALA A 12 8.62 -6.52 -1.66
CA ALA A 12 9.93 -6.29 -2.31
C ALA A 12 10.46 -4.88 -1.98
N TYR A 13 10.99 -4.15 -2.96
CA TYR A 13 11.33 -2.72 -2.82
C TYR A 13 12.18 -2.41 -1.57
N GLY A 14 13.33 -3.06 -1.43
CA GLY A 14 14.23 -2.87 -0.31
C GLY A 14 13.82 -3.56 0.99
N SER A 15 12.76 -4.38 1.02
CA SER A 15 12.51 -5.32 2.12
C SER A 15 13.23 -6.67 1.94
N ASN A 16 13.48 -7.05 0.69
CA ASN A 16 14.22 -8.26 0.31
C ASN A 16 15.57 -7.90 -0.29
N ASP A 17 16.49 -8.87 -0.24
CA ASP A 17 17.73 -8.81 -0.99
C ASP A 17 17.43 -8.79 -2.50
N VAL A 18 18.14 -7.95 -3.24
CA VAL A 18 18.07 -7.90 -4.70
C VAL A 18 19.46 -8.05 -5.30
N ILE A 19 19.54 -8.60 -6.51
CA ILE A 19 20.79 -8.77 -7.24
C ILE A 19 20.83 -7.74 -8.37
N ILE A 20 21.86 -6.89 -8.37
CA ILE A 20 22.12 -5.92 -9.43
C ILE A 20 23.56 -6.13 -9.90
N ASP A 21 23.75 -6.41 -11.18
CA ASP A 21 25.07 -6.67 -11.79
C ASP A 21 25.90 -7.73 -11.04
N GLY A 22 25.24 -8.81 -10.61
CA GLY A 22 25.87 -9.90 -9.84
C GLY A 22 26.15 -9.58 -8.37
N HIS A 23 25.87 -8.35 -7.91
CA HIS A 23 26.07 -7.93 -6.53
C HIS A 23 24.78 -8.02 -5.72
N ILE A 24 24.86 -8.55 -4.51
CA ILE A 24 23.71 -8.62 -3.58
C ILE A 24 23.59 -7.29 -2.84
N ILE A 25 22.47 -6.60 -3.04
CA ILE A 25 22.05 -5.46 -2.23
C ILE A 25 21.12 -5.98 -1.15
N LYS A 26 21.52 -5.81 0.12
CA LYS A 26 20.75 -6.33 1.26
C LYS A 26 19.49 -5.50 1.51
N GLY A 27 18.37 -6.19 1.70
CA GLY A 27 17.10 -5.57 2.10
C GLY A 27 17.05 -5.23 3.59
N ASP A 28 16.25 -4.22 3.94
CA ASP A 28 15.85 -3.92 5.31
C ASP A 28 14.54 -4.64 5.64
N LYS A 29 14.66 -5.74 6.40
CA LYS A 29 13.53 -6.57 6.81
C LYS A 29 12.42 -5.81 7.54
N ARG A 30 12.69 -4.65 8.14
CA ARG A 30 11.67 -3.83 8.82
C ARG A 30 10.65 -3.27 7.82
N ARG A 31 11.04 -3.05 6.56
CA ARG A 31 10.17 -2.50 5.51
C ARG A 31 9.13 -3.50 5.00
N GLY A 32 9.36 -4.80 5.21
CA GLY A 32 8.39 -5.88 4.92
C GLY A 32 7.54 -6.26 6.14
N LYS A 33 7.47 -5.42 7.17
CA LYS A 33 6.58 -5.61 8.33
C LYS A 33 5.42 -4.61 8.27
N GLY A 34 4.35 -4.90 9.00
CA GLY A 34 3.20 -4.01 9.14
C GLY A 34 2.08 -4.40 8.19
N LEU A 35 1.45 -3.39 7.58
CA LEU A 35 0.46 -3.55 6.52
C LEU A 35 0.62 -2.41 5.50
N VAL A 36 0.25 -2.68 4.26
CA VAL A 36 0.05 -1.67 3.23
C VAL A 36 -1.44 -1.28 3.20
N PRO A 37 -1.81 0.02 3.23
CA PRO A 37 -3.23 0.38 3.30
C PRO A 37 -4.00 0.23 1.99
N ASN A 38 -3.36 0.21 0.81
CA ASN A 38 -4.07 0.18 -0.49
C ASN A 38 -5.14 -0.92 -0.60
N PRO A 39 -4.88 -2.18 -0.19
CA PRO A 39 -5.84 -3.27 -0.39
C PRO A 39 -7.16 -3.10 0.35
N VAL A 40 -7.24 -2.18 1.32
CA VAL A 40 -8.48 -1.90 2.06
C VAL A 40 -9.09 -0.55 1.70
N MET A 41 -8.50 0.21 0.77
CA MET A 41 -9.06 1.47 0.30
C MET A 41 -10.23 1.23 -0.64
N ARG A 42 -11.19 2.15 -0.65
CA ARG A 42 -12.42 2.02 -1.45
C ARG A 42 -12.10 2.10 -2.95
N GLU A 43 -12.48 1.05 -3.66
CA GLU A 43 -12.44 1.00 -5.12
C GLU A 43 -13.66 1.69 -5.75
N ASP A 44 -13.49 2.15 -6.98
CA ASP A 44 -14.59 2.58 -7.84
C ASP A 44 -15.20 1.35 -8.54
N GLU A 45 -16.37 0.92 -8.06
CA GLU A 45 -17.10 -0.24 -8.60
C GLU A 45 -17.60 -0.04 -10.04
N THR A 46 -17.63 1.19 -10.56
CA THR A 46 -18.09 1.49 -11.93
C THR A 46 -17.01 1.26 -12.99
N VAL A 47 -15.74 1.37 -12.60
CA VAL A 47 -14.58 1.19 -13.48
C VAL A 47 -13.80 -0.09 -13.14
N ASN A 48 -13.90 -0.55 -11.88
CA ASN A 48 -13.27 -1.73 -11.31
C ASN A 48 -11.73 -1.65 -11.22
N ASN A 49 -11.15 -2.13 -10.11
CA ASN A 49 -9.70 -2.18 -9.86
C ASN A 49 -8.99 -0.80 -9.99
N VAL A 50 -9.69 0.28 -9.65
CA VAL A 50 -9.15 1.64 -9.53
C VAL A 50 -9.71 2.32 -8.29
N CYS A 51 -9.01 3.33 -7.77
CA CYS A 51 -9.52 4.16 -6.69
C CYS A 51 -10.64 5.10 -7.18
N LEU A 52 -11.38 5.69 -6.25
CA LEU A 52 -12.24 6.82 -6.56
C LEU A 52 -11.42 7.97 -7.16
N ALA A 53 -12.01 8.70 -8.11
CA ALA A 53 -11.39 9.84 -8.76
C ALA A 53 -12.19 11.13 -8.51
N ASP A 54 -11.49 12.25 -8.35
CA ASP A 54 -12.11 13.57 -8.41
C ASP A 54 -12.51 13.88 -9.87
N PRO A 55 -13.81 14.04 -10.18
CA PRO A 55 -14.27 14.26 -11.54
C PRO A 55 -13.88 15.63 -12.13
N ILE A 56 -13.47 16.59 -11.29
CA ILE A 56 -13.06 17.92 -11.74
C ILE A 56 -11.53 18.00 -11.91
N GLY A 57 -10.78 17.58 -10.89
CA GLY A 57 -9.32 17.69 -10.86
C GLY A 57 -8.56 16.47 -11.41
N GLY A 58 -9.24 15.33 -11.63
CA GLY A 58 -8.64 14.10 -12.12
C GLY A 58 -7.68 13.42 -11.13
N SER A 59 -7.75 13.78 -9.85
CA SER A 59 -6.88 13.22 -8.81
C SER A 59 -7.43 11.90 -8.26
N ALA A 60 -6.52 11.05 -7.77
CA ALA A 60 -6.86 9.84 -7.06
C ALA A 60 -7.29 10.15 -5.61
N SER A 61 -8.42 9.59 -5.17
CA SER A 61 -8.93 9.73 -3.81
C SER A 61 -8.64 8.46 -3.01
N PHE A 62 -7.69 8.58 -2.09
CA PHE A 62 -7.24 7.49 -1.21
C PHE A 62 -7.68 7.66 0.26
N CYS A 63 -8.43 8.71 0.58
CA CYS A 63 -8.85 9.01 1.94
C CYS A 63 -10.25 8.47 2.26
N ASP A 64 -10.64 8.56 3.53
CA ASP A 64 -12.03 8.37 4.00
C ASP A 64 -12.66 6.99 3.78
N THR A 65 -11.82 5.95 3.62
CA THR A 65 -12.30 4.57 3.63
C THR A 65 -12.51 4.09 5.07
N TRP A 66 -13.73 3.66 5.37
CA TRP A 66 -14.09 3.09 6.66
C TRP A 66 -13.70 1.62 6.72
N VAL A 67 -13.04 1.20 7.80
CA VAL A 67 -12.58 -0.18 7.99
C VAL A 67 -13.06 -0.73 9.32
N ASN A 68 -13.42 -2.02 9.35
CA ASN A 68 -13.66 -2.75 10.59
C ASN A 68 -12.40 -3.51 10.99
N ILE A 69 -12.00 -3.43 12.26
CA ILE A 69 -10.81 -4.11 12.78
C ILE A 69 -11.26 -5.32 13.57
N LEU A 70 -10.92 -6.50 13.06
CA LEU A 70 -11.16 -7.78 13.71
C LEU A 70 -9.85 -8.32 14.29
N ARG A 71 -9.93 -8.98 15.45
CA ARG A 71 -8.80 -9.69 16.01
C ARG A 71 -8.64 -11.03 15.28
N VAL A 72 -7.42 -11.34 14.87
CA VAL A 72 -7.00 -12.62 14.31
C VAL A 72 -6.32 -13.45 15.39
#